data_AF-A0A1X1FTG2-F1
#
_entry.id   AF-A0A1X1FTG2-F1
#
_cell.length_a   1.000
_cell.length_b   1.000
_cell.length_c   1.000
_cell.angle_alpha   90.00
_cell.angle_beta   90.00
_cell.angle_gamma   90.00
#
_symmetry.space_group_name_H-M   'P 1'
#
loop_
_entity.id
_entity.type
_entity.pdbx_description
1 polymer ?
#
loop_
_entity_poly.entity_id
_entity_poly.type
_entity_poly.pdbx_seq_one_letter_code
_entity_poly.pdbx_strand_id
1 'polypeptide(L)' 'MKMSFIAQDFDKLNIITVLEGGTQAVIQNHFLKYDRPVRCRVKIITMDMFSPYYDLAKQLFPCAKIVLDRFHPSLLYF' A
#
# COMPACT_ATOMS: atom_id res chain seq x y z
N MET A 1 13.40 -14.03 0.60
CA MET A 1 13.29 -12.72 1.26
C MET A 1 11.84 -12.50 1.64
N LYS A 2 11.57 -12.16 2.91
CA LYS A 2 10.20 -11.91 3.41
C LYS A 2 9.91 -10.43 3.17
N MET A 3 9.03 -10.11 2.23
CA MET A 3 8.61 -8.72 1.98
C MET A 3 7.72 -8.28 3.15
N SER A 4 8.02 -7.12 3.73
CA SER A 4 7.18 -6.49 4.75
C SER A 4 6.40 -5.34 4.12
N PHE A 5 5.14 -5.18 4.49
CA PHE A 5 4.32 -4.07 4.03
C PHE A 5 4.35 -2.96 5.09
N ILE A 6 4.65 -1.73 4.67
CA ILE A 6 4.70 -0.56 5.55
C ILE A 6 3.64 0.43 5.09
N ALA A 7 2.79 0.89 6.02
CA ALA A 7 1.93 2.05 5.80
C ALA A 7 2.40 3.19 6.69
N GLN A 8 2.46 4.38 6.12
CA GLN A 8 2.92 5.59 6.79
C GLN A 8 1.91 6.72 6.57
N ASP A 9 1.73 7.55 7.59
CA ASP A 9 1.03 8.82 7.48
C ASP A 9 1.93 9.79 6.71
N PHE A 10 1.44 10.33 5.60
CA PHE A 10 2.21 11.22 4.74
C PHE A 10 2.53 12.56 5.41
N ASP A 11 1.60 13.12 6.18
CA ASP A 11 1.73 14.45 6.76
C ASP A 11 2.61 14.43 8.01
N LYS A 12 2.47 13.38 8.82
CA LYS A 12 3.19 13.26 10.11
C LYS A 12 4.44 12.40 10.03
N LEU A 13 4.68 11.74 8.88
CA LEU A 13 5.75 10.76 8.68
C LEU A 13 5.76 9.62 9.71
N ASN A 14 4.63 9.39 10.38
CA ASN A 14 4.51 8.33 11.37
C ASN A 14 4.18 7.01 10.69
N ILE A 15 4.87 5.95 11.08
CA ILE A 15 4.54 4.60 10.61
C ILE A 15 3.21 4.19 11.27
N ILE A 16 2.19 3.97 10.44
CA ILE A 16 0.85 3.54 10.88
C ILE A 16 0.88 2.05 11.19
N THR A 17 1.50 1.26 10.32
CA THR A 17 1.65 -0.18 10.55
C THR A 17 2.80 -0.77 9.75
N VAL A 18 3.39 -1.82 10.31
CA VAL A 18 4.30 -2.73 9.62
C VAL A 18 3.67 -4.12 9.70
N LEU A 19 3.32 -4.68 8.55
CA LEU A 19 2.75 -6.02 8.46
C LEU A 19 3.85 -7.00 8.09
N GLU A 20 4.14 -7.93 9.01
CA GLU A 20 5.01 -9.05 8.74
C GLU A 20 4.33 -10.06 7.82
N GLY A 21 4.88 -10.23 6.62
CA GLY A 21 4.28 -11.04 5.57
C GLY A 21 3.41 -10.19 4.65
N GLY A 22 4.04 -9.62 3.62
CA GLY A 22 3.39 -8.83 2.58
C GLY A 22 2.51 -9.66 1.64
N THR A 23 1.84 -10.73 2.08
CA THR A 23 0.88 -11.39 1.18
C THR A 23 -0.36 -10.51 1.02
N GLN A 24 -0.99 -10.56 -0.16
CA GLN A 24 -2.21 -9.79 -0.43
C GLN A 24 -3.29 -10.05 0.62
N ALA A 25 -3.46 -11.30 1.06
CA ALA A 25 -4.43 -11.70 2.06
C ALA A 25 -4.21 -11.03 3.43
N VAL A 26 -2.95 -10.91 3.87
CA VAL A 26 -2.62 -10.25 5.15
C VAL A 26 -2.94 -8.76 5.10
N ILE A 27 -2.55 -8.09 4.01
CA ILE A 27 -2.84 -6.66 3.78
C ILE A 27 -4.35 -6.44 3.71
N GLN A 28 -5.06 -7.27 2.94
CA GLN A 28 -6.51 -7.19 2.80
C GLN A 28 -7.23 -7.36 4.13
N ASN A 29 -6.90 -8.41 4.89
CA ASN A 29 -7.51 -8.71 6.19
C ASN A 29 -7.22 -7.63 7.23
N HIS A 30 -6.08 -6.95 7.14
CA HIS A 30 -5.79 -5.82 8.02
C HIS A 30 -6.70 -4.63 7.71
N PHE A 31 -6.78 -4.21 6.44
CA PHE A 31 -7.49 -2.99 6.09
C PHE A 31 -9.01 -3.14 6.00
N LEU A 32 -9.53 -4.33 5.69
CA LEU A 32 -10.98 -4.56 5.66
C LEU A 32 -11.66 -4.48 7.03
N LYS A 33 -10.89 -4.44 8.12
CA LYS A 33 -11.42 -4.14 9.47
C LYS A 33 -11.89 -2.69 9.62
N TYR A 34 -11.44 -1.79 8.74
CA TYR A 34 -11.86 -0.40 8.72
C TYR A 34 -13.02 -0.20 7.74
N ASP A 35 -14.02 0.55 8.20
CA ASP A 35 -15.17 0.89 7.37
C ASP A 35 -14.74 1.64 6.10
N ARG A 36 -15.54 1.46 5.04
CA ARG A 36 -15.30 2.10 3.74
C ARG A 36 -15.11 3.63 3.85
N PRO A 37 -15.90 4.40 4.61
CA PRO A 37 -15.69 5.84 4.75
C PRO A 37 -14.35 6.20 5.36
N VAL A 38 -13.79 5.37 6.24
CA VAL A 38 -12.46 5.57 6.82
C VAL A 38 -11.40 5.34 5.76
N ARG A 39 -11.50 4.24 5.00
CA ARG A 39 -10.56 3.94 3.91
C ARG A 39 -10.62 4.94 2.76
N CYS A 40 -11.78 5.52 2.49
CA CYS A 40 -11.94 6.61 1.51
C CYS A 40 -11.22 7.91 1.90
N ARG A 41 -10.78 8.07 3.16
CA ARG A 41 -9.99 9.25 3.59
C ARG A 41 -8.54 9.19 3.13
N VAL A 42 -8.05 8.01 2.72
CA VAL A 42 -6.71 7.88 2.13
C VAL A 42 -6.71 8.61 0.79
N LYS A 43 -5.85 9.62 0.67
CA LYS A 43 -5.79 10.48 -0.52
C LYS A 43 -4.73 10.02 -1.52
N ILE A 44 -3.60 9.53 -1.03
CA ILE A 44 -2.44 9.17 -1.84
C ILE A 44 -1.91 7.82 -1.36
N ILE A 45 -1.58 6.96 -2.31
CA ILE A 45 -0.84 5.72 -2.08
C ILE A 45 0.38 5.75 -2.98
N THR A 46 1.56 5.59 -2.39
CA THR A 46 2.81 5.38 -3.13
C THR A 46 3.11 3.89 -3.20
N MET A 47 3.35 3.36 -4.40
CA MET A 47 3.72 1.95 -4.59
C MET A 47 4.74 1.79 -5.70
N ASP A 48 5.48 0.67 -5.67
CA ASP A 48 6.41 0.29 -6.72
C ASP A 48 5.70 0.02 -8.06
N MET A 49 6.41 0.25 -9.17
CA MET A 49 5.94 0.09 -10.55
C MET A 49 5.58 -1.35 -10.92
N PHE A 50 6.19 -2.35 -10.26
CA PHE A 50 5.90 -3.77 -10.47
C PHE A 50 5.22 -4.43 -9.26
N SER A 51 4.27 -3.71 -8.67
CA SER A 51 3.58 -4.17 -7.47
C SER A 51 2.34 -5.01 -7.82
N PRO A 52 2.29 -6.32 -7.47
CA PRO A 52 1.05 -7.11 -7.58
C PRO A 52 -0.05 -6.58 -6.64
N TYR A 53 0.23 -5.58 -5.81
CA TYR A 53 -0.74 -4.97 -4.91
C TYR A 53 -1.56 -3.85 -5.57
N TYR A 54 -1.37 -3.54 -6.85
CA TYR A 54 -2.07 -2.44 -7.53
C TYR A 54 -3.61 -2.59 -7.47
N ASP A 55 -4.12 -3.75 -7.87
CA ASP A 55 -5.57 -4.02 -7.84
C ASP A 55 -6.09 -4.09 -6.41
N LEU A 56 -5.30 -4.68 -5.50
CA LEU A 56 -5.62 -4.72 -4.08
C LEU A 56 -5.74 -3.31 -3.48
N ALA A 57 -4.81 -2.41 -3.80
CA ALA A 57 -4.83 -1.04 -3.32
C ALA A 57 -6.06 -0.29 -3.84
N LYS A 58 -6.45 -0.48 -5.11
CA LYS A 58 -7.70 0.08 -5.65
C LYS A 58 -8.93 -0.42 -4.90
N GLN A 59 -8.98 -1.71 -4.58
CA GLN A 59 -10.09 -2.29 -3.83
C GLN A 59 -10.15 -1.76 -2.39
N LEU A 60 -9.01 -1.68 -1.73
CA LEU A 60 -8.91 -1.24 -0.33
C LEU A 60 -9.14 0.27 -0.19
N PHE A 61 -8.66 1.08 -1.14
CA PHE A 61 -8.66 2.54 -1.04
C PHE A 61 -9.21 3.18 -2.32
N PRO A 62 -10.52 3.07 -2.57
CA PRO A 62 -11.12 3.43 -3.85
C PRO A 62 -11.07 4.94 -4.16
N CYS A 63 -10.80 5.79 -3.17
CA CYS A 63 -10.70 7.24 -3.34
C CYS A 63 -9.26 7.76 -3.39
N ALA A 64 -8.27 6.87 -3.22
CA ALA A 64 -6.87 7.26 -3.21
C ALA A 64 -6.31 7.37 -4.63
N LYS A 65 -5.47 8.38 -4.85
CA LYS A 65 -4.64 8.47 -6.05
C LYS A 65 -3.39 7.61 -5.85
N ILE A 66 -3.17 6.67 -6.76
CA ILE A 66 -1.96 5.85 -6.76
C ILE A 66 -0.86 6.61 -7.50
N VAL A 67 0.26 6.82 -6.83
CA VAL A 67 1.48 7.43 -7.36
C VAL A 67 2.56 6.36 -7.37
N LEU A 68 3.25 6.22 -8.50
CA LEU A 68 4.35 5.28 -8.59
C LEU A 68 5.57 5.87 -7.88
N ASP A 69 6.15 5.07 -7.00
CA ASP A 69 7.38 5.45 -6.31
C ASP A 69 8.55 5.43 -7.31
N ARG A 70 9.15 6.60 -7.52
CA ARG A 70 10.27 6.80 -8.45
C ARG A 70 11.63 6.48 -7.81
N PHE A 71 11.66 6.21 -6.51
CA PHE A 71 12.88 5.87 -5.76
C PHE A 71 13.12 4.37 -5.64
N HIS A 72 12.22 3.55 -6.19
CA HIS A 72 12.49 2.13 -6.36
C HIS A 72 13.24 1.94 -7.68
N PRO A 73 14.51 1.50 -7.69
CA PRO A 73 15.11 0.98 -8.90
C PRO A 73 14.32 -0.28 -9.25
N SER A 74 13.42 -0.16 -10.23
CA SER A 74 13.09 -1.29 -11.08
C SER A 74 14.43 -1.84 -11.57
N LEU A 75 14.89 -2.95 -10.98
CA LEU A 75 15.85 -3.82 -11.63
C LEU A 75 15.24 -4.15 -12.99
N LEU A 76 15.70 -3.45 -14.03
CA LEU A 76 15.65 -3.95 -15.40
C LEU A 76 16.29 -5.34 -15.34
N TYR A 77 15.50 -6.39 -15.51
CA TYR A 77 16.03 -7.64 -16.06
C TYR A 77 15.78 -7.58 -17.57
N PHE A 78 16.87 -7.69 -18.33
CA PHE A 78 16.82 -8.21 -19.70
C PHE A 78 16.31 -9.66 -19.67
#